data_AF-A0A1Q5UAI6-F1
#
_entry.id   AF-A0A1Q5UAI6-F1
#
_cell.length_a   1.000
_cell.length_b   1.000
_cell.length_c   1.000
_cell.angle_alpha   90.00
_cell.angle_beta   90.00
_cell.angle_gamma   90.00
#
_symmetry.space_group_name_H-M   'P 1'
#
loop_
_entity.id
_entity.type
_entity.pdbx_description
1 polymer ?
#
loop_
_entity_poly.entity_id
_entity_poly.type
_entity_poly.pdbx_seq_one_letter_code
_entity_poly.pdbx_strand_id
1 'polypeptide(L)'
;MATLPLLRRNKISLEDALADDDNILHRLDYPQKQHDFCSYLLSHKTDIESLVSFHLGVNLCEIADEVDWLFGSYNVCIPVYVNRPFGERVLIRIPLPFKVGEEKHPGNSDEKLRCEVATYIWIRENCPTIPIPFLYGFGFLNGQTVR
;
A
#
# COMPACT_ATOMS: atom_id res chain seq x y z
N MET A 1 -17.56 -5.99 -28.44
CA MET A 1 -17.46 -7.22 -27.63
C MET A 1 -17.65 -6.86 -26.16
N ALA A 2 -18.31 -7.72 -25.37
CA ALA A 2 -18.44 -7.49 -23.92
C ALA A 2 -17.06 -7.63 -23.25
N THR A 3 -16.78 -6.81 -22.25
CA THR A 3 -15.53 -6.85 -21.49
C THR A 3 -15.83 -6.72 -20.00
N LEU A 4 -15.00 -7.34 -19.17
CA LEU A 4 -15.09 -7.26 -17.72
C LEU A 4 -13.93 -6.43 -17.14
N PRO A 5 -14.16 -5.69 -16.04
CA PRO A 5 -13.13 -4.83 -15.46
C PRO A 5 -12.06 -5.62 -14.72
N LEU A 6 -10.81 -5.19 -14.89
CA LEU A 6 -9.66 -5.62 -14.11
C LEU A 6 -9.09 -4.40 -13.34
N LEU A 7 -8.10 -4.63 -12.48
CA LEU A 7 -7.40 -3.53 -11.79
C LEU A 7 -6.80 -2.51 -12.77
N ARG A 8 -6.61 -1.29 -12.27
CA ARG A 8 -5.97 -0.17 -12.99
C ARG A 8 -6.67 0.23 -14.29
N ARG A 9 -8.00 0.19 -14.29
CA ARG A 9 -8.84 0.56 -15.44
C ARG A 9 -8.61 -0.31 -16.68
N ASN A 10 -8.01 -1.48 -16.51
CA ASN A 10 -7.92 -2.48 -17.56
C ASN A 10 -9.26 -3.18 -17.72
N LYS A 11 -9.51 -3.71 -18.91
CA LYS A 11 -10.66 -4.56 -19.21
C LYS A 11 -10.18 -5.77 -19.99
N ILE A 12 -10.89 -6.88 -19.88
CA ILE A 12 -10.54 -8.11 -20.59
C ILE A 12 -11.77 -8.67 -21.32
N SER A 13 -11.56 -9.13 -22.56
CA SER A 13 -12.58 -9.87 -23.31
C SER A 13 -12.52 -11.36 -22.96
N LEU A 14 -13.53 -12.13 -23.36
CA LEU A 14 -13.49 -13.59 -23.17
C LEU A 14 -12.36 -14.23 -23.99
N GLU A 15 -12.11 -13.77 -25.21
CA GLU A 15 -11.06 -14.28 -26.08
C GLU A 15 -9.67 -14.06 -25.46
N ASP A 16 -9.41 -12.83 -25.01
CA ASP A 16 -8.16 -12.49 -24.32
C ASP A 16 -8.00 -13.30 -23.03
N ALA A 17 -9.09 -13.50 -22.27
CA ALA A 17 -9.07 -14.26 -21.02
C ALA A 17 -8.80 -15.76 -21.23
N LEU A 18 -9.23 -16.33 -22.36
CA LEU A 18 -8.94 -17.72 -22.72
C LEU A 18 -7.49 -17.90 -23.22
N ALA A 19 -6.85 -16.82 -23.67
CA ALA A 19 -5.46 -16.81 -24.14
C ALA A 19 -4.45 -16.37 -23.05
N ASP A 20 -4.92 -15.91 -21.89
CA ASP A 20 -4.08 -15.50 -20.75
C ASP A 20 -3.81 -16.70 -19.82
N ASP A 21 -2.55 -16.88 -19.43
CA ASP A 21 -2.13 -17.96 -18.52
C ASP A 21 -2.51 -17.68 -17.05
N ASP A 22 -2.87 -16.43 -16.72
CA ASP A 22 -3.30 -16.06 -15.38
C ASP A 22 -4.71 -16.57 -15.06
N ASN A 23 -4.96 -16.77 -13.76
CA ASN A 23 -6.33 -17.00 -13.28
C ASN A 23 -7.16 -15.70 -13.36
N ILE A 24 -7.76 -15.46 -14.52
CA ILE A 24 -8.58 -14.26 -14.79
C ILE A 24 -9.77 -14.17 -13.84
N LEU A 25 -10.41 -15.29 -13.49
CA LEU A 25 -11.52 -15.29 -12.53
C LEU A 25 -11.10 -14.67 -11.19
N HIS A 26 -9.91 -15.04 -10.69
CA HIS A 26 -9.38 -14.44 -9.48
C HIS A 26 -9.05 -12.94 -9.66
N ARG A 27 -8.57 -12.53 -10.83
CA ARG A 27 -8.26 -11.11 -11.13
C ARG A 27 -9.51 -10.24 -11.26
N LEU A 28 -10.65 -10.82 -11.60
CA LEU A 28 -11.95 -10.13 -11.70
C LEU A 28 -12.50 -9.71 -10.32
N ASP A 29 -12.08 -10.35 -9.23
CA ASP A 29 -12.47 -9.95 -7.87
C ASP A 29 -11.73 -8.70 -7.39
N TYR A 30 -10.55 -8.44 -7.94
CA TYR A 30 -9.66 -7.40 -7.42
C TYR A 30 -10.23 -5.98 -7.46
N PRO A 31 -10.97 -5.53 -8.49
CA PRO A 31 -11.59 -4.20 -8.47
C PRO A 31 -12.48 -3.97 -7.26
N GLN A 32 -13.33 -4.95 -6.91
CA GLN A 32 -14.19 -4.86 -5.73
C GLN A 32 -13.36 -4.87 -4.45
N LYS A 33 -12.41 -5.82 -4.32
CA LYS A 33 -11.53 -5.89 -3.14
C LYS A 33 -10.70 -4.62 -2.94
N GLN A 34 -10.26 -3.96 -4.02
CA GLN A 34 -9.58 -2.67 -3.93
C GLN A 34 -10.52 -1.57 -3.45
N HIS A 35 -11.74 -1.50 -3.98
CA HIS A 35 -12.74 -0.53 -3.54
C HIS A 35 -13.08 -0.67 -2.05
N ASP A 36 -13.31 -1.91 -1.60
CA ASP A 36 -13.62 -2.21 -0.19
C ASP A 36 -12.45 -1.81 0.71
N PHE A 37 -11.21 -2.10 0.28
CA PHE A 37 -10.01 -1.75 1.04
C PHE A 37 -9.76 -0.23 1.08
N CYS A 38 -9.98 0.50 -0.02
CA CYS A 38 -9.91 1.96 -0.01
C CYS A 38 -10.95 2.56 0.95
N SER A 39 -12.18 2.06 0.93
CA SER A 39 -13.26 2.50 1.83
C SER A 39 -12.89 2.27 3.30
N TYR A 40 -12.27 1.13 3.60
CA TYR A 40 -11.72 0.83 4.92
C TYR A 40 -10.62 1.81 5.33
N LEU A 41 -9.66 2.10 4.45
CA LEU A 41 -8.58 3.05 4.75
C LEU A 41 -9.10 4.47 4.98
N LEU A 42 -10.09 4.90 4.19
CA LEU A 42 -10.74 6.20 4.35
C LEU A 42 -11.51 6.31 5.67
N SER A 43 -12.19 5.25 6.10
CA SER A 43 -12.89 5.26 7.39
C SER A 43 -11.94 5.32 8.59
N HIS A 44 -10.67 4.94 8.39
CA HIS A 44 -9.60 5.00 9.40
C HIS A 44 -8.58 6.12 9.13
N LYS A 45 -8.95 7.15 8.37
CA LYS A 45 -8.02 8.24 8.01
C LYS A 45 -7.32 8.87 9.22
N THR A 46 -8.06 9.10 10.31
CA THR A 46 -7.55 9.77 11.51
C THR A 46 -6.57 8.87 12.26
N ASP A 47 -6.73 7.55 12.19
CA ASP A 47 -5.78 6.60 12.75
C ASP A 47 -4.49 6.60 11.94
N ILE A 48 -4.57 6.66 10.60
CA ILE A 48 -3.41 6.80 9.72
C ILE A 48 -2.65 8.10 10.00
N GLU A 49 -3.36 9.22 10.12
CA GLU A 49 -2.77 10.53 10.44
C GLU A 49 -2.08 10.51 11.81
N SER A 50 -2.72 9.93 12.81
CA SER A 50 -2.18 9.79 14.17
C SER A 50 -0.95 8.89 14.20
N LEU A 51 -0.97 7.78 13.46
CA LEU A 51 0.15 6.86 13.33
C LEU A 51 1.36 7.53 12.69
N VAL A 52 1.16 8.25 11.59
CA VAL A 52 2.24 8.98 10.92
C VAL A 52 2.79 10.10 11.81
N SER A 53 1.90 10.84 12.49
CA SER A 53 2.28 11.88 13.45
C SER A 53 3.18 11.32 14.56
N PHE A 54 2.81 10.16 15.10
CA PHE A 54 3.56 9.45 16.13
C PHE A 54 4.97 9.06 15.64
N HIS A 55 5.07 8.42 14.48
CA HIS A 55 6.37 7.99 13.93
C HIS A 55 7.30 9.17 13.60
N LEU A 56 6.75 10.25 13.07
CA LEU A 56 7.53 11.45 12.74
C LEU A 56 7.83 12.33 13.96
N GLY A 57 7.09 12.19 15.06
CA GLY A 57 7.20 13.06 16.23
C GLY A 57 6.70 14.48 15.94
N VAL A 58 5.63 14.60 15.16
CA VAL A 58 5.01 15.87 14.75
C VAL A 58 3.56 15.92 15.23
N ASN A 59 2.98 17.12 15.29
CA ASN A 59 1.65 17.33 15.85
C ASN A 59 0.52 17.24 14.83
N LEU A 60 0.79 17.53 13.56
CA LEU A 60 -0.23 17.62 12.51
C LEU A 60 0.21 16.91 11.24
N CYS A 61 -0.54 15.88 10.89
CA CYS A 61 -0.46 15.19 9.61
C CYS A 61 -1.86 15.12 8.98
N GLU A 62 -1.92 15.28 7.66
CA GLU A 62 -3.16 15.18 6.89
C GLU A 62 -2.93 14.24 5.70
N ILE A 63 -3.75 13.20 5.57
CA ILE A 63 -3.67 12.33 4.39
C ILE A 63 -4.19 13.07 3.14
N ALA A 64 -3.63 12.74 1.97
CA ALA A 64 -4.14 13.24 0.70
C ALA A 64 -5.52 12.65 0.37
N ASP A 65 -6.25 13.34 -0.50
CA ASP A 65 -7.50 12.86 -1.07
C ASP A 65 -7.27 11.53 -1.82
N GLU A 66 -8.29 10.65 -1.85
CA GLU A 66 -8.19 9.32 -2.47
C GLU A 66 -7.71 9.38 -3.94
N VAL A 67 -8.08 10.44 -4.65
CA VAL A 67 -7.67 10.67 -6.05
C VAL A 67 -6.15 10.78 -6.22
N ASP A 68 -5.44 11.18 -5.17
CA ASP A 68 -3.97 11.34 -5.14
C ASP A 68 -3.25 10.09 -4.64
N TRP A 69 -3.98 9.03 -4.26
CA TRP A 69 -3.38 7.78 -3.79
C TRP A 69 -2.70 7.04 -4.94
N LEU A 70 -1.53 6.48 -4.67
CA LEU A 70 -0.71 5.80 -5.66
C LEU A 70 -0.87 4.28 -5.52
N PHE A 71 -1.42 3.64 -6.55
CA PHE A 71 -1.65 2.19 -6.54
C PHE A 71 -0.55 1.43 -7.28
N GLY A 72 0.31 0.77 -6.50
CA GLY A 72 1.29 -0.21 -6.97
C GLY A 72 0.65 -1.56 -7.26
N SER A 73 1.46 -2.59 -7.53
CA SER A 73 0.94 -3.95 -7.83
C SER A 73 0.52 -4.70 -6.58
N TYR A 74 1.19 -4.38 -5.46
CA TYR A 74 1.03 -5.07 -4.18
C TYR A 74 0.91 -4.10 -3.00
N ASN A 75 0.95 -2.80 -3.24
CA ASN A 75 0.92 -1.77 -2.21
C ASN A 75 0.05 -0.61 -2.68
N VAL A 76 -0.65 0.03 -1.74
CA VAL A 76 -1.16 1.41 -1.90
C VAL A 76 -0.21 2.34 -1.14
N CYS A 77 0.14 3.47 -1.76
CA CYS A 77 0.91 4.52 -1.12
C CYS A 77 0.01 5.75 -0.95
N ILE A 78 -0.21 6.16 0.29
CA ILE A 78 -1.03 7.32 0.62
C ILE A 78 -0.07 8.47 0.96
N PRO A 79 -0.10 9.57 0.19
CA PRO A 79 0.64 10.76 0.57
C PRO A 79 0.09 11.38 1.85
N VAL A 80 0.99 11.79 2.74
CA VAL A 80 0.65 12.45 3.99
C VAL A 80 1.43 13.75 4.08
N TYR A 81 0.70 14.84 4.28
CA TYR A 81 1.26 16.18 4.41
C TYR A 81 1.52 16.44 5.89
N VAL A 82 2.75 16.84 6.20
CA VAL A 82 3.18 17.19 7.55
C VAL A 82 3.11 18.71 7.67
N ASN A 83 2.47 19.24 8.72
CA ASN A 83 2.45 20.69 9.02
C ASN A 83 2.16 21.60 7.79
N ARG A 84 1.03 21.37 7.08
CA ARG A 84 0.62 22.22 5.94
C ARG A 84 0.56 23.72 6.31
N PRO A 85 0.77 24.64 5.34
CA PRO A 85 1.05 24.40 3.92
C PRO A 85 2.55 24.30 3.57
N PHE A 86 3.45 24.52 4.55
CA PHE A 86 4.88 24.66 4.31
C PHE A 86 5.71 23.43 4.68
N GLY A 87 5.09 22.38 5.22
CA GLY A 87 5.82 21.20 5.67
C GLY A 87 5.97 20.12 4.59
N GLU A 88 6.71 19.08 4.99
CA GLU A 88 7.14 18.00 4.10
C GLU A 88 5.99 17.05 3.75
N ARG A 89 6.21 16.24 2.70
CA ARG A 89 5.29 15.18 2.30
C ARG A 89 5.98 13.84 2.45
N VAL A 90 5.37 12.94 3.21
CA VAL A 90 5.79 11.55 3.33
C VAL A 90 4.80 10.62 2.63
N LEU A 91 5.16 9.34 2.51
CA LEU A 91 4.26 8.30 2.01
C LEU A 91 4.10 7.24 3.10
N ILE A 92 2.86 6.91 3.45
CA ILE A 92 2.58 5.65 4.12
C ILE A 92 2.32 4.59 3.06
N ARG A 93 3.01 3.46 3.17
CA ARG A 93 2.94 2.35 2.22
C ARG A 93 2.26 1.18 2.91
N ILE A 94 1.14 0.73 2.36
CA ILE A 94 0.31 -0.33 2.96
C ILE A 94 0.19 -1.47 1.95
N PRO A 95 0.55 -2.72 2.30
CA PRO A 95 0.32 -3.88 1.46
C PRO A 95 -1.15 -4.03 1.09
N LEU A 96 -1.43 -4.54 -0.11
CA LEU A 96 -2.77 -4.91 -0.56
C LEU A 96 -3.07 -6.35 -0.12
N PRO A 97 -3.87 -6.59 0.93
CA PRO A 97 -4.02 -7.94 1.52
C PRO A 97 -4.57 -8.95 0.51
N PHE A 98 -5.47 -8.50 -0.36
CA PHE A 98 -6.07 -9.30 -1.42
C PHE A 98 -5.10 -9.68 -2.56
N LYS A 99 -3.95 -9.01 -2.68
CA LYS A 99 -2.89 -9.33 -3.67
C LYS A 99 -1.82 -10.27 -3.12
N VAL A 100 -1.68 -10.32 -1.80
CA VAL A 100 -0.71 -11.20 -1.11
C VAL A 100 -1.36 -12.48 -0.57
N GLY A 101 -2.67 -12.65 -0.74
CA GLY A 101 -3.39 -13.84 -0.31
C GLY A 101 -3.59 -13.92 1.20
N GLU A 102 -3.62 -12.78 1.90
CA GLU A 102 -3.77 -12.69 3.37
C GLU A 102 -4.97 -13.48 3.89
N GLU A 103 -6.10 -13.39 3.18
CA GLU A 103 -7.35 -14.06 3.54
C GLU A 103 -7.21 -15.60 3.58
N LYS A 104 -6.40 -16.17 2.69
CA LYS A 104 -6.17 -17.62 2.59
C LYS A 104 -4.99 -18.08 3.44
N HIS A 105 -4.01 -17.19 3.63
CA HIS A 105 -2.76 -17.45 4.34
C HIS A 105 -2.43 -16.26 5.24
N PRO A 106 -3.01 -16.22 6.45
CA PRO A 106 -2.76 -15.15 7.41
C PRO A 106 -1.26 -15.00 7.72
N GLY A 107 -0.78 -13.76 7.74
CA GLY A 107 0.62 -13.41 7.96
C GLY A 107 1.42 -13.12 6.68
N ASN A 108 0.84 -13.30 5.49
CA ASN A 108 1.52 -12.97 4.23
C ASN A 108 1.83 -11.47 4.08
N SER A 109 0.97 -10.61 4.62
CA SER A 109 1.18 -9.16 4.64
C SER A 109 2.36 -8.79 5.53
N ASP A 110 2.46 -9.41 6.71
CA ASP A 110 3.59 -9.23 7.64
C ASP A 110 4.89 -9.82 7.09
N GLU A 111 4.84 -10.97 6.42
CA GLU A 111 6.00 -11.56 5.73
C GLU A 111 6.53 -10.62 4.64
N LYS A 112 5.64 -10.08 3.80
CA LYS A 112 5.99 -9.08 2.79
C LYS A 112 6.60 -7.85 3.44
N LEU A 113 5.98 -7.32 4.50
CA LEU A 113 6.46 -6.12 5.17
C LEU A 113 7.83 -6.32 5.80
N ARG A 114 8.05 -7.46 6.48
CA ARG A 114 9.37 -7.82 7.04
C ARG A 114 10.44 -7.87 5.97
N CYS A 115 10.16 -8.46 4.81
CA CYS A 115 11.09 -8.47 3.66
C CYS A 115 11.40 -7.06 3.16
N GLU A 116 10.39 -6.20 2.96
CA GLU A 116 10.61 -4.82 2.50
C GLU A 116 11.44 -4.03 3.52
N VAL A 117 11.08 -4.07 4.80
CA VAL A 117 11.78 -3.37 5.88
C VAL A 117 13.23 -3.84 6.01
N ALA A 118 13.46 -5.15 6.04
CA ALA A 118 14.81 -5.70 6.10
C ALA A 118 15.67 -5.24 4.91
N THR A 119 15.08 -5.16 3.71
CA THR A 119 15.77 -4.67 2.51
C THR A 119 16.15 -3.19 2.63
N TYR A 120 15.25 -2.32 3.11
CA TYR A 120 15.57 -0.92 3.35
C TYR A 120 16.72 -0.73 4.34
N ILE A 121 16.69 -1.46 5.46
CA ILE A 121 17.73 -1.41 6.49
C ILE A 121 19.05 -1.91 5.91
N TRP A 122 19.03 -3.07 5.24
CA TRP A 122 20.23 -3.66 4.67
C TRP A 122 20.90 -2.76 3.63
N ILE A 123 20.14 -2.16 2.71
CA ILE A 123 20.69 -1.23 1.71
C ILE A 123 21.29 0.00 2.40
N ARG A 124 20.62 0.55 3.41
CA ARG A 124 21.12 1.73 4.15
C ARG A 124 22.46 1.43 4.84
N GLU A 125 22.61 0.25 5.43
CA GLU A 125 23.81 -0.16 6.15
C GLU A 125 24.97 -0.57 5.22
N ASN A 126 24.66 -1.26 4.12
CA ASN A 126 25.67 -1.91 3.27
C ASN A 126 25.94 -1.17 1.96
N CYS A 127 25.04 -0.28 1.53
CA CYS A 127 25.12 0.45 0.27
C CYS A 127 24.77 1.95 0.46
N PRO A 128 25.44 2.68 1.36
CA PRO A 128 25.05 4.05 1.74
C PRO A 128 25.15 5.07 0.60
N THR A 129 25.85 4.74 -0.49
CA THR A 129 25.96 5.59 -1.68
C THR A 129 24.79 5.44 -2.65
N ILE A 130 23.95 4.40 -2.50
CA ILE A 130 22.77 4.20 -3.33
C ILE A 130 21.64 5.08 -2.78
N PRO A 131 21.11 6.04 -3.56
CA PRO A 131 20.01 6.86 -3.09
C PRO A 131 18.73 6.03 -3.05
N ILE A 132 18.21 5.81 -1.85
CA ILE A 132 16.89 5.20 -1.61
C ILE A 132 16.03 6.13 -0.75
N PRO A 133 14.69 6.01 -0.81
CA PRO A 133 13.82 6.73 0.10
C PRO A 133 14.16 6.43 1.58
N PHE A 134 13.96 7.42 2.45
CA PHE A 134 14.16 7.21 3.88
C PHE A 134 12.98 6.43 4.48
N LEU A 135 13.26 5.27 5.08
CA LEU A 135 12.35 4.59 5.98
C LEU A 135 12.33 5.33 7.33
N TYR A 136 11.21 6.00 7.63
CA TYR A 136 10.98 6.75 8.89
C TYR A 136 10.43 5.88 10.03
N GLY A 137 9.87 4.73 9.71
CA GLY A 137 9.24 3.83 10.66
C GLY A 137 8.44 2.74 9.94
N PHE A 138 8.06 1.73 10.69
CA PHE A 138 7.21 0.63 10.21
C PHE A 138 6.37 0.04 11.36
N GLY A 139 5.31 -0.67 11.01
CA GLY A 139 4.43 -1.33 11.97
C GLY A 139 3.79 -2.60 11.40
N PHE A 140 3.62 -3.61 12.26
CA PHE A 140 3.04 -4.92 11.91
C PHE A 140 1.60 -5.04 12.44
N LEU A 141 0.86 -6.03 11.93
CA LEU A 141 -0.54 -6.28 12.32
C LEU A 141 -0.72 -6.57 13.81
N ASN A 142 0.31 -7.05 14.50
CA ASN A 142 0.30 -7.31 15.95
C ASN A 142 0.49 -6.05 16.81
N GLY A 143 0.55 -4.86 16.20
CA GLY A 143 0.75 -3.59 16.89
C GLY A 143 2.20 -3.28 17.26
N GLN A 144 3.17 -4.14 16.88
CA GLN A 144 4.58 -3.82 17.03
C GLN A 144 4.96 -2.73 16.03
N THR A 145 5.55 -1.64 16.53
CA THR A 145 6.01 -0.51 15.72
C THR A 145 7.45 -0.16 16.08
N VAL A 146 8.22 0.31 15.09
CA VAL A 146 9.59 0.79 15.25
C VAL A 146 9.71 2.15 14.59
N ARG A 147 10.38 3.07 15.30
CA ARG A 147 10.76 4.41 14.84
C ARG A 147 12.21 4.43 14.42
#